data_AF-A0A7C7LI05-F1
#
_entry.id   AF-A0A7C7LI05-F1
#
_cell.length_a   1.000
_cell.length_b   1.000
_cell.length_c   1.000
_cell.angle_alpha   90.00
_cell.angle_beta   90.00
_cell.angle_gamma   90.00
#
_symmetry.space_group_name_H-M   'P 1'
#
loop_
_entity.id
_entity.type
_entity.pdbx_description
1 polymer ?
#
loop_
_entity_poly.entity_id
_entity_poly.type
_entity_poly.pdbx_seq_one_letter_code
_entity_poly.pdbx_strand_id
1 'polypeptide(L)'
;MKSKIFLLLSICIFSFMLLGNKAMANIDTITISGFTFVPSNLTINSGDSVMFFGMSASHPVAQDNGAWTTFTSNTLLSSEIQSP
;
A
#
# COMPACT_ATOMS: atom_id res chain seq x y z
N MET A 1 44.11 -17.57 12.27
CA MET A 1 43.59 -16.31 11.68
C MET A 1 42.50 -16.53 10.63
N LYS A 2 42.64 -17.50 9.71
CA LYS A 2 41.66 -17.78 8.63
C LYS A 2 40.25 -18.15 9.12
N SER A 3 40.13 -18.97 10.17
CA SER A 3 38.83 -19.40 10.75
C SER A 3 37.98 -18.23 11.31
N LYS A 4 38.60 -17.20 11.89
CA LYS A 4 37.87 -16.03 12.39
C LYS A 4 37.30 -15.18 11.24
N ILE A 5 38.03 -15.08 10.12
CA ILE A 5 37.56 -14.41 8.91
C ILE A 5 36.36 -15.14 8.29
N PHE A 6 36.38 -16.48 8.20
CA PHE A 6 35.25 -17.23 7.66
C PHE A 6 34.00 -17.10 8.53
N LEU A 7 34.15 -17.07 9.86
CA LEU A 7 33.04 -16.85 10.78
C LEU A 7 32.42 -15.45 10.63
N LEU A 8 33.24 -14.40 10.57
CA LEU A 8 32.75 -13.04 10.35
C LEU A 8 32.04 -12.88 9.00
N LEU A 9 32.58 -13.48 7.92
CA LEU A 9 31.96 -13.42 6.60
C LEU A 9 30.59 -14.14 6.58
N SER A 10 30.49 -15.27 7.27
CA SER A 10 29.25 -16.05 7.38
C SER A 10 28.17 -15.29 8.16
N ILE A 11 28.55 -14.57 9.23
CA ILE A 11 27.64 -13.69 9.98
C ILE A 11 27.16 -12.52 9.11
N CYS A 12 28.05 -11.88 8.35
CA CYS A 12 27.67 -10.78 7.46
C CYS A 12 26.71 -11.23 6.35
N ILE A 13 26.95 -12.40 5.74
CA ILE A 13 26.07 -12.96 4.70
C ILE A 13 24.70 -13.35 5.28
N PHE A 14 24.67 -13.94 6.48
CA PHE A 14 23.42 -14.30 7.16
C PHE A 14 22.60 -13.05 7.54
N SER A 15 23.25 -12.02 8.06
CA SER A 15 22.62 -10.72 8.35
C SER A 15 22.11 -10.02 7.08
N PHE A 16 22.82 -10.15 5.96
CA PHE A 16 22.39 -9.59 4.68
C PHE A 16 21.16 -10.30 4.10
N MET A 17 21.04 -11.62 4.30
CA MET A 17 19.86 -12.39 3.89
C MET A 17 18.60 -12.08 4.73
N LEU A 18 18.77 -11.65 5.98
CA LEU A 18 17.65 -11.29 6.87
C LEU A 18 17.05 -9.91 6.57
N LEU A 19 17.78 -9.03 5.87
CA LEU A 19 17.35 -7.66 5.54
C LEU A 19 16.44 -7.57 4.30
N GLY A 20 16.17 -8.70 3.62
CA GLY A 20 15.60 -8.72 2.27
C GLY A 20 14.09 -8.86 2.13
N ASN A 21 13.31 -8.97 3.21
CA ASN A 21 11.86 -9.14 3.09
C ASN A 21 11.15 -7.78 2.96
N LYS A 22 11.23 -7.16 1.78
CA LYS A 22 10.21 -6.14 1.43
C LYS A 22 8.89 -6.86 1.25
N ALA A 23 7.86 -6.46 2.00
CA ALA A 23 6.50 -6.88 1.73
C ALA A 23 6.17 -6.51 0.27
N MET A 24 5.58 -7.45 -0.46
CA MET A 24 5.09 -7.17 -1.81
C MET A 24 3.96 -6.15 -1.70
N ALA A 25 3.94 -5.18 -2.61
CA ALA A 25 2.85 -4.22 -2.70
C ALA A 25 1.51 -4.95 -2.85
N ASN A 26 0.57 -4.65 -1.98
CA ASN A 26 -0.78 -5.20 -1.99
C ASN A 26 -1.75 -4.27 -2.74
N ILE A 27 -2.86 -4.84 -3.22
CA ILE A 27 -4.01 -4.08 -3.71
C ILE A 27 -5.21 -4.40 -2.82
N ASP A 28 -5.58 -3.46 -1.98
CA ASP A 28 -6.77 -3.56 -1.13
C ASP A 28 -7.99 -2.96 -1.84
N THR A 29 -9.18 -3.52 -1.63
CA THR A 29 -10.41 -3.03 -2.26
C THR A 29 -11.35 -2.41 -1.24
N ILE A 30 -11.80 -1.20 -1.51
CA ILE A 30 -12.92 -0.54 -0.84
C ILE A 30 -14.14 -0.62 -1.75
N THR A 31 -15.21 -1.23 -1.25
CA THR A 31 -16.50 -1.29 -1.93
C THR A 31 -17.39 -0.13 -1.48
N ILE A 32 -17.91 0.62 -2.44
CA ILE A 32 -18.93 1.64 -2.25
C ILE A 32 -20.29 1.04 -2.59
N SER A 33 -21.23 1.16 -1.67
CA SER A 33 -22.64 0.80 -1.90
C SER A 33 -23.54 1.82 -1.23
N GLY A 34 -24.31 2.57 -2.03
CA GLY A 34 -25.07 3.72 -1.55
C GLY A 34 -24.15 4.78 -0.94
N PHE A 35 -24.32 5.06 0.36
CA PHE A 35 -23.56 6.08 1.10
C PHE A 35 -22.47 5.49 2.01
N THR A 36 -22.05 4.24 1.79
CA THR A 36 -21.15 3.52 2.68
C THR A 36 -19.89 3.05 1.96
N PHE A 37 -18.74 3.19 2.63
CA PHE A 37 -17.46 2.57 2.28
C PHE A 37 -17.24 1.30 3.11
N VAL A 38 -16.86 0.21 2.45
CA VAL A 38 -16.56 -1.07 3.10
C VAL A 38 -15.21 -1.61 2.60
N PRO A 39 -14.17 -1.66 3.46
CA PRO A 39 -14.14 -1.12 4.82
C PRO A 39 -14.17 0.42 4.84
N SER A 40 -14.66 1.00 5.94
CA SER A 40 -14.66 2.46 6.14
C SER A 40 -13.31 3.00 6.62
N ASN A 41 -12.47 2.12 7.17
CA ASN A 41 -11.12 2.41 7.60
C ASN A 41 -10.20 1.32 7.04
N LEU A 42 -9.13 1.74 6.38
CA LEU A 42 -8.15 0.85 5.79
C LEU A 42 -6.76 1.36 6.15
N THR A 43 -5.91 0.49 6.68
CA THR A 43 -4.50 0.77 6.90
C THR A 43 -3.71 0.04 5.83
N ILE A 44 -2.89 0.78 5.09
CA ILE A 44 -2.02 0.26 4.04
C ILE A 44 -0.56 0.61 4.34
N ASN A 45 0.38 -0.07 3.68
CA ASN A 45 1.79 0.27 3.74
C ASN A 45 2.18 1.16 2.56
N SER A 46 3.27 1.91 2.71
CA SER A 46 3.82 2.69 1.60
C SER A 46 4.18 1.78 0.41
N GLY A 47 3.63 2.09 -0.75
CA GLY A 47 3.80 1.30 -1.98
C GLY A 47 2.61 0.40 -2.32
N ASP A 48 1.64 0.25 -1.41
CA ASP A 48 0.38 -0.42 -1.71
C ASP A 48 -0.52 0.44 -2.60
N SER A 49 -1.52 -0.19 -3.21
CA SER A 49 -2.56 0.49 -3.98
C SER A 49 -3.94 0.19 -3.41
N VAL A 50 -4.90 1.09 -3.64
CA VAL A 50 -6.30 0.90 -3.20
C VAL A 50 -7.23 1.00 -4.40
N MET A 51 -8.04 -0.04 -4.60
CA MET A 51 -9.12 -0.08 -5.57
C MET A 51 -10.41 0.42 -4.91
N PHE A 52 -10.97 1.51 -5.41
CA PHE A 52 -12.33 1.93 -5.08
C PHE A 52 -13.29 1.31 -6.11
N PHE A 53 -14.23 0.50 -5.65
CA PHE A 53 -15.16 -0.26 -6.50
C PHE A 53 -16.62 0.08 -6.15
N GLY A 54 -17.50 0.17 -7.15
CA GLY A 54 -18.93 0.44 -6.93
C GLY A 54 -19.30 1.93 -6.96
N MET A 55 -18.43 2.77 -7.52
CA MET A 55 -18.67 4.21 -7.64
C MET A 55 -19.60 4.55 -8.80
N SER A 56 -20.23 5.71 -8.68
CA SER A 56 -21.08 6.26 -9.73
C SER A 56 -21.04 7.78 -9.71
N ALA A 57 -21.58 8.41 -10.75
CA ALA A 57 -21.75 9.86 -10.78
C ALA A 57 -22.59 10.40 -9.60
N SER A 58 -23.52 9.59 -9.05
CA SER A 58 -24.34 9.97 -7.89
C SER A 58 -23.61 9.81 -6.55
N HIS A 59 -22.53 9.01 -6.53
CA HIS A 59 -21.72 8.75 -5.35
C HIS A 59 -20.24 8.84 -5.72
N PRO A 60 -19.74 10.06 -6.02
CA PRO A 60 -18.33 10.28 -6.30
C PRO A 60 -17.50 10.07 -5.03
N VAL A 61 -16.21 9.79 -5.22
CA VAL A 61 -15.23 9.75 -4.14
C VAL A 61 -14.27 10.91 -4.30
N ALA A 62 -14.13 11.68 -3.22
CA ALA A 62 -13.26 12.83 -3.14
C ALA A 62 -12.37 12.71 -1.90
N GLN A 63 -11.18 13.29 -2.00
CA GLN A 63 -10.31 13.48 -0.85
C GLN A 63 -10.63 14.82 -0.21
N ASP A 64 -10.81 14.85 1.11
CA ASP A 64 -11.26 16.05 1.84
C ASP A 64 -10.35 17.28 1.64
N ASN A 65 -9.05 17.06 1.48
CA ASN A 65 -8.04 18.11 1.27
C ASN A 65 -7.65 18.31 -0.22
N GLY A 66 -8.35 17.65 -1.15
CA GLY A 66 -8.08 17.73 -2.59
C GLY A 66 -6.70 17.22 -3.04
N ALA A 67 -6.07 16.31 -2.30
CA ALA A 67 -4.75 15.74 -2.64
C ALA A 67 -4.76 14.98 -3.99
N TRP A 68 -5.92 14.48 -4.40
CA TRP A 68 -6.15 13.84 -5.69
C TRP A 68 -7.55 14.20 -6.21
N THR A 69 -7.73 14.02 -7.52
CA THR A 69 -8.95 14.42 -8.22
C THR A 69 -10.12 13.54 -7.82
N THR A 70 -11.30 14.16 -7.68
CA THR A 70 -12.54 13.41 -7.49
C THR A 70 -12.80 12.47 -8.66
N PHE A 71 -13.23 11.25 -8.37
CA PHE A 71 -13.56 10.26 -9.38
C PHE A 71 -14.97 9.70 -9.22
N THR A 72 -15.59 9.37 -10.36
CA THR A 72 -16.99 8.92 -10.48
C THR A 72 -17.14 7.50 -11.05
N SER A 73 -16.03 6.81 -11.27
CA SER A 73 -15.95 5.44 -11.80
C SER A 73 -14.88 4.68 -11.05
N ASN A 74 -14.96 3.34 -11.04
CA ASN A 74 -13.97 2.46 -10.40
C ASN A 74 -12.54 2.93 -10.70
N THR A 75 -11.75 3.14 -9.64
CA THR A 75 -10.45 3.80 -9.74
C THR A 75 -9.46 3.07 -8.84
N LEU A 76 -8.28 2.80 -9.39
CA LEU A 76 -7.12 2.31 -8.65
C LEU A 76 -6.22 3.50 -8.32
N LEU A 77 -5.99 3.75 -7.03
CA LEU A 77 -5.00 4.71 -6.58
C LEU A 77 -3.72 3.97 -6.19
N SER A 78 -2.63 4.21 -6.93
CA SER A 78 -1.34 3.51 -6.75
C SER A 78 -0.16 4.40 -6.37
N SER A 79 -0.28 5.72 -6.53
CA SER A 79 0.82 6.68 -6.33
C SER A 79 0.41 7.94 -5.57
N GLU A 80 -0.87 8.11 -5.31
CA GLU A 80 -1.47 9.35 -4.79
C GLU A 80 -1.96 9.24 -3.34
N ILE A 81 -1.81 8.06 -2.73
CA ILE A 81 -2.12 7.87 -1.31
C ILE A 81 -0.91 8.33 -0.50
N GLN A 82 -0.72 9.65 -0.44
CA GLN A 82 0.19 10.24 0.52
C GLN A 82 -0.51 10.28 1.87
N SER A 83 0.13 9.70 2.88
CA SER A 83 -0.25 9.99 4.27
C SER A 83 -0.17 11.51 4.48
N PRO A 84 -1.07 12.11 5.27
CA PRO A 84 -0.89 13.49 5.69
C PRO A 84 0.48 13.73 6.35
#